data_AF-A0A8S1GYN8-F1
#
_entry.id   AF-A0A8S1GYN8-F1
#
_cell.length_a   1.000
_cell.length_b   1.000
_cell.length_c   1.000
_cell.angle_alpha   90.00
_cell.angle_beta   90.00
_cell.angle_gamma   90.00
#
_symmetry.space_group_name_H-M   'P 1'
#
loop_
_entity.id
_entity.type
_entity.pdbx_description
1 polymer ?
#
loop_
_entity_poly.entity_id
_entity_poly.type
_entity_poly.pdbx_seq_one_letter_code
_entity_poly.pdbx_strand_id
1 'polypeptide(L)'
;MRALVFVSLCCAVCVSQGPMFSALLPVPDDYLLSEQEFQKFFFTDSKDFLLGQCNSVQFNTAQAGFANAIGAPVTTTWRDAYLLTNLTYTMINQGLDSLAAVCTARQQFVQTLGASYDTCVNKFYLLGQGQTTFGNVLFYTHLMRHLEFICSSGFDVYQRNLDCIRKAETTDGTKYRACFYKFNATVNADPNNFCGYTETFLDCIQDYFVQECNSWVGWMECEMERVGFAGDCLNLKC
;
A
#
# COMPACT_ATOMS: atom_id res chain seq x y z
N MET A 1 -41.38 8.39 52.50
CA MET A 1 -40.45 7.40 51.90
C MET A 1 -40.60 7.45 50.39
N ARG A 2 -39.66 8.08 49.68
CA ARG A 2 -39.62 8.09 48.21
C ARG A 2 -38.20 7.67 47.81
N ALA A 3 -38.13 6.59 47.04
CA ALA A 3 -36.88 5.99 46.58
C ALA A 3 -36.24 6.87 45.49
N LEU A 4 -34.93 7.12 45.62
CA LEU A 4 -34.10 7.62 44.52
C LEU A 4 -33.74 6.44 43.62
N VAL A 5 -34.14 6.50 42.35
CA VAL A 5 -33.63 5.63 41.29
C VAL A 5 -32.48 6.38 40.62
N PHE A 6 -31.26 5.88 40.81
CA PHE A 6 -30.09 6.30 40.04
C PHE A 6 -30.15 5.62 38.66
N VAL A 7 -30.50 6.38 37.62
CA VAL A 7 -30.32 5.95 36.23
C VAL A 7 -28.86 6.24 35.85
N SER A 8 -28.05 5.20 35.83
CA SER A 8 -26.69 5.23 35.29
C SER A 8 -26.76 5.40 33.77
N LEU A 9 -26.39 6.59 33.28
CA LEU A 9 -26.14 6.81 31.85
C LEU A 9 -24.78 6.16 31.51
N CYS A 10 -24.81 4.90 31.05
CA CYS A 10 -23.72 4.37 30.25
C CYS A 10 -23.80 5.01 28.86
N CYS A 11 -23.02 6.06 28.62
CA CYS A 11 -22.69 6.47 27.25
C CYS A 11 -21.82 5.37 26.64
N ALA A 12 -22.47 4.50 25.86
CA ALA A 12 -21.79 3.63 24.91
C ALA A 12 -21.08 4.52 23.88
N VAL A 13 -19.76 4.67 24.06
CA VAL A 13 -18.88 5.20 23.02
C VAL A 13 -18.78 4.11 21.96
N CYS A 14 -19.70 4.11 20.99
CA CYS A 14 -19.50 3.40 19.73
C CYS A 14 -18.56 4.22 18.86
N VAL A 15 -17.24 4.12 19.10
CA VAL A 15 -16.27 4.44 18.05
C VAL A 15 -16.36 3.30 17.04
N SER A 16 -17.19 3.47 16.01
CA SER A 16 -17.01 2.71 14.77
C SER A 16 -15.79 3.32 14.08
N GLN A 17 -14.60 2.88 14.49
CA GLN A 17 -13.42 3.05 13.67
C GLN A 17 -13.65 2.18 12.44
N GLY A 18 -14.14 2.79 11.34
CA GLY A 18 -13.98 2.19 10.03
C GLY A 18 -12.50 1.88 9.78
N PRO A 19 -12.17 0.96 8.86
CA PRO A 19 -10.78 0.65 8.55
C PRO A 19 -10.04 1.97 8.30
N MET A 20 -9.02 2.23 9.12
CA MET A 20 -8.19 3.41 8.99
C MET A 20 -7.56 3.33 7.62
N PHE A 21 -7.87 4.32 6.78
CA PHE A 21 -7.24 4.49 5.48
C PHE A 21 -5.72 4.53 5.68
N SER A 22 -5.04 3.52 5.16
CA SER A 22 -3.59 3.51 5.08
C SER A 22 -3.25 4.23 3.79
N ALA A 23 -2.43 5.26 3.89
CA ALA A 23 -2.14 6.08 2.72
C ALA A 23 -0.91 5.63 1.93
N LEU A 24 -0.04 4.85 2.59
CA LEU A 24 1.09 4.19 1.93
C LEU A 24 0.62 3.18 0.88
N LEU A 25 -0.55 2.60 1.10
CA LEU A 25 -1.27 1.74 0.18
C LEU A 25 -2.75 1.79 0.53
N PRO A 26 -3.64 1.96 -0.45
CA PRO A 26 -5.06 1.83 -0.23
C PRO A 26 -5.33 0.44 0.32
N VAL A 27 -6.20 0.36 1.31
CA VAL A 27 -6.59 -0.91 1.90
C VAL A 27 -7.43 -1.70 0.88
N PRO A 28 -7.61 -3.03 1.04
CA PRO A 28 -8.44 -3.81 0.13
C PRO A 28 -9.83 -3.20 -0.15
N ASP A 29 -10.41 -2.59 0.87
CA ASP A 29 -11.71 -1.92 0.80
C ASP A 29 -11.68 -0.58 0.03
N ASP A 30 -10.51 0.02 -0.23
CA ASP A 30 -10.42 1.27 -1.00
C ASP A 30 -10.45 1.00 -2.50
N TYR A 31 -9.89 -0.13 -2.94
CA TYR A 31 -10.01 -0.56 -4.33
C TYR A 31 -11.43 -0.97 -4.67
N LEU A 32 -12.20 -1.47 -3.69
CA LEU A 32 -13.60 -1.91 -3.89
C LEU A 32 -13.74 -2.89 -5.09
N LEU A 33 -12.72 -3.71 -5.33
CA LEU A 33 -12.68 -4.74 -6.37
C LEU A 33 -12.89 -6.13 -5.76
N SER A 34 -13.60 -6.99 -6.47
CA SER A 34 -13.70 -8.41 -6.18
C SER A 34 -12.43 -9.17 -6.58
N GLU A 35 -12.24 -10.38 -6.05
CA GLU A 35 -11.12 -11.25 -6.43
C GLU A 35 -11.08 -11.57 -7.94
N GLN A 36 -12.25 -11.68 -8.58
CA GLN A 36 -12.33 -11.91 -10.03
C GLN A 36 -11.86 -10.68 -10.82
N GLU A 37 -12.19 -9.49 -10.33
CA GLU A 37 -11.73 -8.22 -10.90
C GLU A 37 -10.22 -8.05 -10.69
N PHE A 38 -9.69 -8.36 -9.51
CA PHE A 38 -8.24 -8.37 -9.28
C PHE A 38 -7.50 -9.28 -10.26
N GLN A 39 -7.97 -10.52 -10.42
CA GLN A 39 -7.41 -11.44 -11.41
C GLN A 39 -7.46 -10.87 -12.83
N LYS A 40 -8.61 -10.30 -13.22
CA LYS A 40 -8.81 -9.75 -14.56
C LYS A 40 -7.92 -8.54 -14.85
N PHE A 41 -7.65 -7.69 -13.87
CA PHE A 41 -6.95 -6.42 -14.09
C PHE A 41 -5.45 -6.51 -13.87
N PHE A 42 -5.02 -7.24 -12.84
CA PHE A 42 -3.63 -7.24 -12.39
C PHE A 42 -2.88 -8.54 -12.71
N PHE A 43 -3.56 -9.52 -13.30
CA PHE A 43 -3.00 -10.85 -13.56
C PHE A 43 -3.31 -11.32 -14.98
N THR A 44 -3.31 -10.40 -15.96
CA THR A 44 -3.43 -10.73 -17.39
C THR A 44 -2.05 -10.90 -18.03
N ASP A 45 -1.86 -12.02 -18.72
CA ASP A 45 -0.67 -12.41 -19.51
C ASP A 45 0.70 -12.28 -18.82
N SER A 46 1.28 -13.42 -18.46
CA SER A 46 2.61 -13.51 -17.85
C SER A 46 3.73 -13.25 -18.87
N LYS A 47 3.98 -12.00 -19.23
CA LYS A 47 5.11 -11.66 -20.11
C LYS A 47 6.47 -11.63 -19.40
N ASP A 48 6.47 -11.65 -18.06
CA ASP A 48 7.69 -11.61 -17.23
C ASP A 48 8.05 -12.95 -16.59
N PHE A 49 7.81 -14.08 -17.28
CA PHE A 49 8.13 -15.42 -16.77
C PHE A 49 9.61 -15.81 -16.91
N LEU A 50 10.54 -14.85 -16.83
CA LEU A 50 11.95 -15.14 -16.57
C LEU A 50 12.22 -14.98 -15.08
N LEU A 51 11.47 -15.75 -14.29
CA LEU A 51 11.67 -15.81 -12.85
C LEU A 51 12.81 -16.78 -12.59
N GLY A 52 13.85 -16.30 -11.91
CA GLY A 52 14.84 -17.15 -11.28
C GLY A 52 14.20 -18.05 -10.23
N GLN A 53 14.99 -18.66 -9.37
CA GLN A 53 14.44 -19.39 -8.22
C GLN A 53 14.44 -18.47 -6.99
N CYS A 54 13.27 -18.28 -6.37
CA CYS A 54 13.20 -17.68 -5.05
C CYS A 54 13.79 -18.65 -4.02
N ASN A 55 14.74 -18.17 -3.21
CA ASN A 55 15.22 -18.93 -2.07
C ASN A 55 14.22 -18.77 -0.92
N SER A 56 13.33 -19.75 -0.75
CA SER A 56 12.24 -19.69 0.24
C SER A 56 12.74 -19.56 1.68
N VAL A 57 13.91 -20.11 2.02
CA VAL A 57 14.52 -19.97 3.35
C VAL A 57 14.92 -18.52 3.58
N GLN A 58 15.66 -17.92 2.64
CA GLN A 58 16.05 -16.51 2.74
C GLN A 58 14.84 -15.57 2.71
N PHE A 59 13.82 -15.89 1.92
CA PHE A 59 12.59 -15.10 1.87
C PHE A 59 11.85 -15.10 3.20
N ASN A 60 11.70 -16.28 3.83
CA ASN A 60 11.07 -16.36 5.15
C ASN A 60 11.90 -15.62 6.22
N THR A 61 13.23 -15.71 6.17
CA THR A 61 14.11 -14.95 7.07
C THR A 61 13.99 -13.45 6.86
N ALA A 62 14.02 -12.98 5.61
CA ALA A 62 13.87 -11.58 5.26
C ALA A 62 12.51 -11.04 5.72
N GLN A 63 11.45 -11.81 5.48
CA GLN A 63 10.09 -11.47 5.87
C GLN A 63 9.94 -11.37 7.39
N ALA A 64 10.49 -12.31 8.16
CA ALA A 64 10.46 -12.26 9.62
C ALA A 64 11.26 -11.07 10.16
N GLY A 65 12.41 -10.75 9.54
CA GLY A 65 13.21 -9.58 9.88
C GLY A 65 12.47 -8.26 9.65
N PHE A 66 11.84 -8.12 8.48
CA PHE A 66 11.01 -6.95 8.16
C PHE A 66 9.82 -6.84 9.12
N ALA A 67 9.08 -7.92 9.34
CA ALA A 67 7.95 -7.96 10.27
C ALA A 67 8.35 -7.49 11.67
N ASN A 68 9.45 -8.02 12.21
CA ASN A 68 9.96 -7.61 13.52
C ASN A 68 10.36 -6.13 13.55
N ALA A 69 10.99 -5.62 12.49
CA ALA A 69 11.44 -4.24 12.42
C ALA A 69 10.29 -3.22 12.43
N ILE A 70 9.13 -3.58 11.87
CA ILE A 70 7.92 -2.76 11.89
C ILE A 70 6.99 -3.04 13.08
N GLY A 71 7.43 -3.87 14.04
CA GLY A 71 6.67 -4.19 15.24
C GLY A 71 5.57 -5.24 15.06
N ALA A 72 5.56 -5.98 13.95
CA ALA A 72 4.68 -7.13 13.74
C ALA A 72 5.27 -8.41 14.41
N PRO A 73 4.43 -9.39 14.78
CA PRO A 73 4.92 -10.72 15.16
C PRO A 73 5.81 -11.32 14.07
N VAL A 74 6.90 -12.01 14.45
CA VAL A 74 7.82 -12.68 13.49
C VAL A 74 7.15 -13.76 12.64
N THR A 75 5.96 -14.21 13.03
CA THR A 75 5.11 -15.14 12.29
C THR A 75 4.30 -14.46 11.18
N THR A 76 4.30 -13.12 11.12
CA THR A 76 3.61 -12.33 10.10
C THR A 76 4.35 -12.48 8.78
N THR A 77 3.62 -12.86 7.74
CA THR A 77 4.19 -13.14 6.42
C THR A 77 3.61 -12.20 5.36
N TRP A 78 4.08 -12.33 4.12
CA TRP A 78 3.48 -11.67 2.97
C TRP A 78 1.98 -12.00 2.76
N ARG A 79 1.48 -13.05 3.42
CA ARG A 79 0.06 -13.43 3.44
C ARG A 79 -0.79 -12.50 4.30
N ASP A 80 -0.15 -11.66 5.11
CA ASP A 80 -0.77 -10.71 6.02
C ASP A 80 -0.55 -9.28 5.52
N ALA A 81 -0.69 -9.05 4.20
CA ALA A 81 -0.27 -7.82 3.53
C ALA A 81 -0.92 -6.57 4.13
N TYR A 82 -2.19 -6.65 4.49
CA TYR A 82 -2.90 -5.56 5.17
C TYR A 82 -2.28 -5.20 6.51
N LEU A 83 -1.95 -6.20 7.34
CA LEU A 83 -1.31 -5.97 8.64
C LEU A 83 0.08 -5.35 8.48
N LEU A 84 0.89 -5.89 7.56
CA LEU A 84 2.21 -5.35 7.25
C LEU A 84 2.12 -3.89 6.80
N THR A 85 1.19 -3.59 5.91
CA THR A 85 0.95 -2.24 5.38
C THR A 85 0.58 -1.27 6.50
N ASN A 86 -0.43 -1.63 7.31
CA ASN A 86 -0.91 -0.76 8.38
C ASN A 86 0.17 -0.49 9.45
N LEU A 87 0.95 -1.51 9.83
CA LEU A 87 2.04 -1.33 10.79
C LEU A 87 3.19 -0.49 10.21
N THR A 88 3.52 -0.71 8.94
CA THR A 88 4.53 0.10 8.24
C THR A 88 4.11 1.57 8.20
N TYR A 89 2.87 1.85 7.79
CA TYR A 89 2.32 3.21 7.75
C TYR A 89 2.25 3.84 9.14
N THR A 90 1.79 3.10 10.14
CA THR A 90 1.74 3.55 11.54
C THR A 90 3.14 3.91 12.05
N MET A 91 4.16 3.13 11.69
CA MET A 91 5.55 3.41 12.05
C MET A 91 6.05 4.67 11.35
N ILE A 92 5.86 4.80 10.03
CA ILE A 92 6.26 6.01 9.27
C ILE A 92 5.64 7.29 9.89
N ASN A 93 4.38 7.21 10.31
CA ASN A 93 3.66 8.34 10.91
C ASN A 93 4.18 8.83 12.26
N GLN A 94 5.05 8.06 12.92
CA GLN A 94 5.70 8.49 14.17
C GLN A 94 6.77 9.56 13.94
N GLY A 95 7.26 9.72 12.71
CA GLY A 95 8.21 10.77 12.34
C GLY A 95 9.40 10.27 11.53
N LEU A 96 10.33 11.17 11.25
CA LEU A 96 11.47 10.94 10.35
C LEU A 96 12.37 9.79 10.78
N ASP A 97 12.65 9.65 12.09
CA ASP A 97 13.47 8.55 12.60
C ASP A 97 12.80 7.19 12.32
N SER A 98 11.47 7.13 12.40
CA SER A 98 10.71 5.90 12.15
C SER A 98 10.59 5.61 10.66
N LEU A 99 10.46 6.64 9.81
CA LEU A 99 10.61 6.51 8.35
C LEU A 99 11.98 5.92 7.98
N ALA A 100 13.07 6.48 8.54
CA ALA A 100 14.42 5.97 8.30
C ALA A 100 14.59 4.52 8.78
N ALA A 101 13.97 4.15 9.90
CA ALA A 101 13.96 2.78 10.39
C ALA A 101 13.23 1.82 9.45
N VAL A 102 12.06 2.20 8.92
CA VAL A 102 11.35 1.41 7.89
C VAL A 102 12.20 1.25 6.64
N CYS A 103 12.86 2.32 6.19
CA CYS A 103 13.75 2.25 5.03
C CYS A 103 14.98 1.37 5.26
N THR A 104 15.53 1.38 6.47
CA THR A 104 16.59 0.46 6.88
C THR A 104 16.10 -0.99 6.87
N ALA A 105 14.90 -1.26 7.38
CA ALA A 105 14.29 -2.59 7.35
C ALA A 105 14.06 -3.09 5.91
N ARG A 106 13.57 -2.23 5.02
CA ARG A 106 13.41 -2.53 3.59
C ARG A 106 14.76 -2.81 2.93
N GLN A 107 15.79 -2.04 3.24
CA GLN A 107 17.14 -2.30 2.72
C GLN A 107 17.68 -3.66 3.17
N GLN A 108 17.51 -4.02 4.44
CA GLN A 108 17.90 -5.33 4.98
C GLN A 108 17.12 -6.47 4.33
N PHE A 109 15.81 -6.27 4.09
CA PHE A 109 14.97 -7.23 3.38
C PHE A 109 15.53 -7.54 1.98
N VAL A 110 15.84 -6.49 1.20
CA VAL A 110 16.43 -6.64 -0.14
C VAL A 110 17.81 -7.28 -0.09
N GLN A 111 18.67 -6.85 0.84
CA GLN A 111 20.02 -7.40 1.01
C GLN A 111 20.01 -8.89 1.35
N THR A 112 19.06 -9.32 2.19
CA THR A 112 18.90 -10.73 2.57
C THR A 112 18.50 -11.61 1.38
N LEU A 113 17.68 -11.07 0.48
CA LEU A 113 17.23 -11.76 -0.73
C LEU A 113 18.24 -11.71 -1.88
N GLY A 114 19.02 -10.64 -1.97
CA GLY A 114 19.98 -10.41 -3.04
C GLY A 114 19.33 -10.55 -4.42
N ALA A 115 19.95 -11.34 -5.30
CA ALA A 115 19.46 -11.58 -6.66
C ALA A 115 18.08 -12.27 -6.72
N SER A 116 17.59 -12.86 -5.63
CA SER A 116 16.27 -13.49 -5.59
C SER A 116 15.12 -12.51 -5.30
N TYR A 117 15.42 -11.25 -4.96
CA TYR A 117 14.42 -10.25 -4.56
C TYR A 117 13.25 -10.15 -5.54
N ASP A 118 13.53 -9.81 -6.80
CA ASP A 118 12.50 -9.59 -7.82
C ASP A 118 11.63 -10.83 -8.06
N THR A 119 12.22 -12.02 -7.91
CA THR A 119 11.48 -13.28 -8.03
C THR A 119 10.60 -13.53 -6.80
N CYS A 120 11.13 -13.33 -5.59
CA CYS A 120 10.42 -13.63 -4.35
C CYS A 120 9.25 -12.69 -4.09
N VAL A 121 9.35 -11.42 -4.50
CA VAL A 121 8.25 -10.44 -4.37
C VAL A 121 7.34 -10.39 -5.59
N ASN A 122 7.57 -11.25 -6.59
CA ASN A 122 6.73 -11.29 -7.78
C ASN A 122 5.32 -11.81 -7.48
N LYS A 123 4.29 -11.12 -7.98
CA LYS A 123 2.90 -11.48 -7.74
C LYS A 123 2.53 -12.89 -8.24
N PHE A 124 3.07 -13.34 -9.37
CA PHE A 124 2.80 -14.70 -9.89
C PHE A 124 3.50 -15.77 -9.06
N TYR A 125 4.73 -15.52 -8.60
CA TYR A 125 5.43 -16.44 -7.70
C TYR A 125 4.66 -16.60 -6.38
N LEU A 126 4.28 -15.48 -5.76
CA LEU A 126 3.55 -15.44 -4.49
C LEU A 126 2.19 -16.15 -4.61
N LEU A 127 1.42 -15.85 -5.66
CA LEU A 127 0.14 -16.52 -5.93
C LEU A 127 0.34 -18.03 -6.14
N GLY A 128 1.42 -18.44 -6.82
CA GLY A 128 1.80 -19.84 -7.03
C GLY A 128 2.09 -20.62 -5.75
N GLN A 129 2.37 -19.95 -4.62
CA GLN A 129 2.55 -20.59 -3.31
C GLN A 129 1.22 -21.06 -2.67
N GLY A 130 0.06 -20.75 -3.28
CA GLY A 130 -1.27 -21.09 -2.74
C GLY A 130 -1.62 -20.34 -1.46
N GLN A 131 -2.75 -20.65 -0.79
CA GLN A 131 -3.18 -20.10 0.52
C GLN A 131 -3.17 -18.56 0.63
N THR A 132 -3.49 -17.86 -0.45
CA THR A 132 -3.59 -16.39 -0.51
C THR A 132 -4.68 -15.99 -1.52
N THR A 133 -4.97 -14.70 -1.60
CA THR A 133 -5.91 -14.12 -2.56
C THR A 133 -5.18 -13.18 -3.52
N PHE A 134 -5.78 -12.87 -4.68
CA PHE A 134 -5.19 -11.95 -5.65
C PHE A 134 -5.00 -10.56 -5.04
N GLY A 135 -6.00 -10.10 -4.27
CA GLY A 135 -5.93 -8.84 -3.54
C GLY A 135 -4.73 -8.81 -2.59
N ASN A 136 -4.61 -9.82 -1.70
CA ASN A 136 -3.49 -9.86 -0.74
C ASN A 136 -2.12 -9.81 -1.43
N VAL A 137 -1.95 -10.60 -2.50
CA VAL A 137 -0.69 -10.59 -3.27
C VAL A 137 -0.42 -9.21 -3.86
N LEU A 138 -1.42 -8.58 -4.48
CA LEU A 138 -1.28 -7.26 -5.05
C LEU A 138 -0.83 -6.25 -3.99
N PHE A 139 -1.49 -6.21 -2.83
CA PHE A 139 -1.12 -5.30 -1.74
C PHE A 139 0.30 -5.52 -1.26
N TYR A 140 0.71 -6.77 -1.08
CA TYR A 140 2.09 -7.05 -0.68
C TYR A 140 3.10 -6.56 -1.73
N THR A 141 2.81 -6.79 -3.01
CA THR A 141 3.71 -6.34 -4.08
C THR A 141 3.78 -4.82 -4.20
N HIS A 142 2.63 -4.13 -4.09
CA HIS A 142 2.61 -2.67 -4.07
C HIS A 142 3.33 -2.13 -2.84
N LEU A 143 3.22 -2.76 -1.65
CA LEU A 143 3.91 -2.32 -0.43
C LEU A 143 5.41 -2.27 -0.67
N MET A 144 5.94 -3.35 -1.24
CA MET A 144 7.37 -3.47 -1.50
C MET A 144 7.84 -2.48 -2.58
N ARG A 145 7.02 -2.18 -3.59
CA ARG A 145 7.31 -1.18 -4.64
C ARG A 145 7.21 0.26 -4.13
N HIS A 146 6.22 0.57 -3.30
CA HIS A 146 6.06 1.90 -2.73
C HIS A 146 7.22 2.17 -1.74
N LEU A 147 7.56 1.20 -0.89
CA LEU A 147 8.74 1.31 -0.02
C LEU A 147 10.05 1.38 -0.82
N GLU A 148 10.15 0.70 -1.95
CA GLU A 148 11.29 0.87 -2.87
C GLU A 148 11.43 2.31 -3.31
N PHE A 149 10.35 2.94 -3.75
CA PHE A 149 10.37 4.31 -4.21
C PHE A 149 10.60 5.32 -3.07
N ILE A 150 9.79 5.25 -2.00
CA ILE A 150 9.88 6.15 -0.83
C ILE A 150 11.28 6.08 -0.21
N CYS A 151 11.88 4.90 -0.12
CA CYS A 151 13.21 4.73 0.50
C CYS A 151 14.38 4.92 -0.47
N SER A 152 14.11 5.36 -1.70
CA SER A 152 15.13 5.69 -2.69
C SER A 152 14.88 7.07 -3.30
N SER A 153 14.38 7.12 -4.54
CA SER A 153 14.20 8.34 -5.34
C SER A 153 13.18 9.30 -4.73
N GLY A 154 12.20 8.80 -3.97
CA GLY A 154 11.19 9.59 -3.28
C GLY A 154 11.60 10.11 -1.90
N PHE A 155 12.71 9.62 -1.33
CA PHE A 155 13.02 9.81 0.09
C PHE A 155 13.14 11.27 0.48
N ASP A 156 13.88 12.06 -0.32
CA ASP A 156 14.11 13.48 -0.03
C ASP A 156 12.84 14.32 -0.07
N VAL A 157 11.91 13.99 -0.97
CA VAL A 157 10.62 14.68 -1.06
C VAL A 157 9.72 14.24 0.09
N TYR A 158 9.62 12.94 0.35
CA TYR A 158 8.78 12.39 1.40
C TYR A 158 9.20 12.92 2.78
N GLN A 159 10.49 12.83 3.12
CA GLN A 159 11.00 13.25 4.44
C GLN A 159 10.80 14.76 4.69
N ARG A 160 10.94 15.61 3.66
CA ARG A 160 10.81 17.07 3.82
C ARG A 160 9.35 17.51 3.96
N ASN A 161 8.41 16.69 3.51
CA ASN A 161 6.99 17.01 3.46
C ASN A 161 6.12 16.08 4.32
N LEU A 162 6.74 15.27 5.19
CA LEU A 162 6.06 14.22 5.97
C LEU A 162 4.80 14.71 6.69
N ASP A 163 4.88 15.87 7.37
CA ASP A 163 3.74 16.43 8.09
C ASP A 163 2.59 16.83 7.16
N CYS A 164 2.90 17.33 5.96
CA CYS A 164 1.89 17.69 4.96
C CYS A 164 1.24 16.45 4.37
N ILE A 165 2.05 15.47 3.96
CA ILE A 165 1.61 14.18 3.43
C ILE A 165 0.65 13.53 4.44
N ARG A 166 1.10 13.32 5.69
CA ARG A 166 0.28 12.74 6.75
C ARG A 166 -1.04 13.48 6.95
N LYS A 167 -1.03 14.82 6.89
CA LYS A 167 -2.27 15.62 7.05
C LYS A 167 -3.21 15.41 5.86
N ALA A 168 -2.70 15.49 4.63
CA ALA A 168 -3.47 15.28 3.41
C ALA A 168 -4.06 13.86 3.36
N GLU A 169 -3.35 12.88 3.89
CA GLU A 169 -3.78 11.49 3.95
C GLU A 169 -4.87 11.21 5.00
N THR A 170 -4.83 11.89 6.15
CA THR A 170 -5.69 11.58 7.32
C THR A 170 -6.84 12.55 7.56
N THR A 171 -6.62 13.85 7.36
CA THR A 171 -7.58 14.90 7.74
C THR A 171 -8.43 15.34 6.54
N ASP A 172 -7.81 15.45 5.37
CA ASP A 172 -8.46 15.88 4.12
C ASP A 172 -8.64 14.73 3.11
N GLY A 173 -8.26 13.50 3.52
CA GLY A 173 -8.19 12.27 2.72
C GLY A 173 -9.51 11.76 2.13
N THR A 174 -10.61 12.50 2.28
CA THR A 174 -11.85 12.23 1.54
C THR A 174 -11.64 12.44 0.03
N LYS A 175 -10.87 13.46 -0.37
CA LYS A 175 -10.55 13.69 -1.80
C LYS A 175 -9.54 12.68 -2.31
N TYR A 176 -8.54 12.33 -1.50
CA TYR A 176 -7.60 11.26 -1.83
C TYR A 176 -8.34 9.93 -2.07
N ARG A 177 -9.23 9.54 -1.16
CA ARG A 177 -10.11 8.36 -1.32
C ARG A 177 -11.05 8.48 -2.53
N ALA A 178 -11.51 9.69 -2.87
CA ALA A 178 -12.35 9.89 -4.04
C ALA A 178 -11.64 9.53 -5.35
N CYS A 179 -10.31 9.65 -5.44
CA CYS A 179 -9.55 9.19 -6.60
C CYS A 179 -9.68 7.67 -6.78
N PHE A 180 -9.57 6.89 -5.70
CA PHE A 180 -9.76 5.43 -5.73
C PHE A 180 -11.20 5.04 -6.08
N TYR A 181 -12.19 5.72 -5.49
CA TYR A 181 -13.60 5.44 -5.80
C TYR A 181 -13.94 5.74 -7.25
N LYS A 182 -13.41 6.84 -7.80
CA LYS A 182 -13.57 7.17 -9.21
C LYS A 182 -12.88 6.13 -10.09
N PHE A 183 -11.63 5.77 -9.78
CA PHE A 183 -10.88 4.74 -10.49
C PHE A 183 -11.67 3.43 -10.55
N ASN A 184 -12.12 2.92 -9.40
CA ASN A 184 -12.88 1.70 -9.32
C ASN A 184 -14.18 1.77 -10.16
N ALA A 185 -14.96 2.85 -9.99
CA ALA A 185 -16.19 3.02 -10.75
C ALA A 185 -15.94 3.03 -12.26
N THR A 186 -14.86 3.66 -12.73
CA THR A 186 -14.51 3.70 -14.15
C THR A 186 -14.03 2.36 -14.69
N VAL A 187 -13.15 1.66 -13.95
CA VAL A 187 -12.63 0.35 -14.35
C VAL A 187 -13.73 -0.71 -14.40
N ASN A 188 -14.69 -0.67 -13.47
CA ASN A 188 -15.84 -1.57 -13.49
C ASN A 188 -16.81 -1.27 -14.65
N ALA A 189 -16.93 0.01 -15.04
CA ALA A 189 -17.78 0.42 -16.16
C ALA A 189 -17.18 0.04 -17.53
N ASP A 190 -15.88 0.23 -17.73
CA ASP A 190 -15.17 -0.20 -18.94
C ASP A 190 -13.80 -0.84 -18.64
N PRO A 191 -13.79 -2.15 -18.34
CA PRO A 191 -12.59 -2.94 -18.10
C PRO A 191 -11.51 -2.86 -19.19
N ASN A 192 -11.87 -2.57 -20.44
CA ASN A 192 -10.93 -2.62 -21.56
C ASN A 192 -9.99 -1.42 -21.58
N ASN A 193 -10.35 -0.34 -20.89
CA ASN A 193 -9.54 0.87 -20.77
C ASN A 193 -8.83 0.97 -19.41
N PHE A 194 -8.53 -0.16 -18.76
CA PHE A 194 -7.91 -0.22 -17.43
C PHE A 194 -6.73 0.76 -17.29
N CYS A 195 -5.72 0.66 -18.16
CA CYS A 195 -4.56 1.55 -18.08
C CYS A 195 -4.86 3.03 -18.36
N GLY A 196 -5.86 3.35 -19.18
CA GLY A 196 -6.29 4.73 -19.37
C GLY A 196 -6.96 5.30 -18.12
N TYR A 197 -7.71 4.47 -17.38
CA TYR A 197 -8.27 4.85 -16.09
C TYR A 197 -7.23 4.89 -14.98
N THR A 198 -6.19 4.05 -15.04
CA THR A 198 -5.03 4.15 -14.16
C THR A 198 -4.32 5.50 -14.35
N GLU A 199 -4.09 5.95 -15.59
CA GLU A 199 -3.52 7.29 -15.84
C GLU A 199 -4.39 8.40 -15.23
N THR A 200 -5.71 8.34 -15.43
CA THR A 200 -6.65 9.32 -14.84
C THR A 200 -6.64 9.29 -13.30
N PHE A 201 -6.38 8.12 -12.72
CA PHE A 201 -6.22 7.94 -11.29
C PHE A 201 -4.93 8.61 -10.79
N LEU A 202 -3.81 8.38 -11.48
CA LEU A 202 -2.52 9.03 -11.17
C LEU A 202 -2.61 10.55 -11.24
N ASP A 203 -3.25 11.10 -12.29
CA ASP A 203 -3.51 12.54 -12.43
C ASP A 203 -4.31 13.08 -11.23
N CYS A 204 -5.31 12.33 -10.75
CA CYS A 204 -6.13 12.71 -9.60
C CYS A 204 -5.29 12.78 -8.31
N ILE A 205 -4.41 11.80 -8.09
CA ILE A 205 -3.48 11.78 -6.96
C ILE A 205 -2.52 12.96 -7.03
N GLN A 206 -1.90 13.17 -8.20
CA GLN A 206 -0.98 14.27 -8.43
C GLN A 206 -1.63 15.62 -8.12
N ASP A 207 -2.77 15.91 -8.76
CA ASP A 207 -3.49 17.17 -8.58
C ASP A 207 -3.89 17.43 -7.13
N TYR A 208 -4.32 16.38 -6.42
CA TYR A 208 -4.66 16.48 -5.00
C TYR A 208 -3.46 16.90 -4.16
N PHE A 209 -2.33 16.21 -4.28
CA PHE A 209 -1.15 16.50 -3.47
C PHE A 209 -0.40 17.76 -3.93
N VAL A 210 -0.54 18.19 -5.19
CA VAL A 210 -0.10 19.54 -5.62
C VAL A 210 -0.87 20.62 -4.87
N GLN A 211 -2.20 20.45 -4.73
CA GLN A 211 -3.07 21.43 -4.06
C GLN A 211 -2.89 21.45 -2.54
N GLU A 212 -2.82 20.28 -1.92
CA GLU A 212 -2.73 20.17 -0.46
C GLU A 212 -1.31 20.40 0.07
N CYS A 213 -0.29 20.07 -0.74
CA CYS A 213 1.11 20.23 -0.39
C CYS A 213 1.85 21.12 -1.39
N ASN A 214 2.46 20.53 -2.43
CA ASN A 214 3.19 21.25 -3.47
C ASN A 214 3.50 20.34 -4.66
N SER A 215 4.04 20.92 -5.74
CA SER A 215 4.34 20.21 -6.98
C SER A 215 5.25 18.99 -6.82
N TRP A 216 6.21 19.03 -5.87
CA TRP A 216 7.13 17.93 -5.64
C TRP A 216 6.42 16.76 -4.97
N VAL A 217 5.57 17.04 -3.99
CA VAL A 217 4.75 16.01 -3.33
C VAL A 217 3.77 15.40 -4.33
N GLY A 218 3.09 16.22 -5.14
CA GLY A 218 2.21 15.70 -6.19
C GLY A 218 2.90 14.75 -7.16
N TRP A 219 4.09 15.11 -7.66
CA TRP A 219 4.89 14.21 -8.50
C TRP A 219 5.29 12.93 -7.75
N MET A 220 5.74 13.05 -6.50
CA MET A 220 6.21 11.91 -5.70
C MET A 220 5.08 10.91 -5.42
N GLU A 221 3.90 11.38 -5.02
CA GLU A 221 2.73 10.53 -4.75
C GLU A 221 2.21 9.87 -6.04
N CYS A 222 2.26 10.60 -7.16
CA CYS A 222 1.97 10.02 -8.47
C CYS A 222 2.95 8.90 -8.83
N GLU A 223 4.26 9.14 -8.69
CA GLU A 223 5.29 8.14 -9.02
C GLU A 223 5.21 6.92 -8.11
N MET A 224 4.89 7.12 -6.82
CA MET A 224 4.67 6.04 -5.87
C MET A 224 3.56 5.10 -6.35
N GLU A 225 2.40 5.64 -6.73
CA GLU A 225 1.31 4.83 -7.27
C GLU A 225 1.69 4.23 -8.63
N ARG A 226 2.34 5.01 -9.51
CA ARG A 226 2.78 4.56 -10.85
C ARG A 226 3.66 3.32 -10.77
N VAL A 227 4.59 3.23 -9.82
CA VAL A 227 5.44 2.04 -9.65
C VAL A 227 4.67 0.80 -9.17
N GLY A 228 3.55 0.98 -8.46
CA GLY A 228 2.62 -0.10 -8.13
C GLY A 228 1.98 -0.71 -9.38
N PHE A 229 1.53 0.14 -10.30
CA PHE A 229 0.88 -0.30 -11.55
C PHE A 229 1.83 -0.57 -12.72
N ALA A 230 3.13 -0.32 -12.59
CA ALA A 230 4.09 -0.41 -13.70
C ALA A 230 4.19 -1.82 -14.33
N GLY A 231 3.89 -2.87 -13.55
CA GLY A 231 3.84 -4.25 -14.05
C GLY A 231 2.57 -4.59 -14.85
N ASP A 232 1.55 -3.73 -14.78
CA ASP A 232 0.25 -3.92 -15.43
C ASP A 232 0.03 -2.93 -16.58
N CYS A 233 0.61 -1.74 -16.46
CA CYS A 233 0.48 -0.64 -17.41
C CYS A 233 1.83 0.02 -17.71
N LEU A 234 2.39 -0.28 -18.88
CA LEU A 234 3.78 0.08 -19.26
C LEU A 234 4.02 1.56 -19.61
N ASN A 235 2.96 2.34 -19.87
CA ASN A 235 3.07 3.70 -20.42
C ASN A 235 2.49 4.78 -19.50
N LEU A 236 2.35 4.49 -18.21
CA LEU A 236 1.85 5.44 -17.22
C LEU A 236 2.84 6.59 -16.99
N LYS A 237 2.33 7.78 -16.65
CA LYS A 237 3.17 8.97 -16.43
C LYS A 237 2.76 9.81 -15.22
N CYS A 238 3.76 10.55 -14.77
CA CYS A 238 3.81 11.61 -13.78
C CYS A 238 4.92 12.60 -14.26
#